data_AF-A0A847JH54-F1
#
_entry.id   AF-A0A847JH54-F1
#
_cell.length_a   1.000
_cell.length_b   1.000
_cell.length_c   1.000
_cell.angle_alpha   90.00
_cell.angle_beta   90.00
_cell.angle_gamma   90.00
#
_symmetry.space_group_name_H-M   'P 1'
#
loop_
_entity.id
_entity.type
_entity.pdbx_description
1 polymer ?
#
loop_
_entity_poly.entity_id
_entity_poly.type
_entity_poly.pdbx_seq_one_letter_code
_entity_poly.pdbx_strand_id
1 'polypeptide(L)'
;DNAATAVGLGAVAPGDAFLSLGTSGVLWVTTDRFAPNPASAVHAFAHALPGTWHQMGVMLSAASSLAWWAGVSGRGAGDLLAELGDDPTPGTVLFLPYLTGERTPANDPALRAVFAGLGAESDRAAMTRAVLEGVGHAVLDNRDALAAAGTTIAELDLVGGGSRSALWAQILADQLEIPVHRVEEGSVGAALGAARLGRLAATGEPVAAVCTRPRRIDSFHPDAARAALHRERHLAWRRLAPFAKEIRS
;
A
#
# COMPACT_ATOMS: atom_id res chain seq x y z
N ASP A 1 -7.36 3.43 -15.98
CA ASP A 1 -8.06 2.56 -15.01
C ASP A 1 -7.94 3.06 -13.57
N ASN A 2 -6.76 3.50 -13.09
CA ASN A 2 -6.60 4.01 -11.72
C ASN A 2 -7.54 5.17 -11.39
N ALA A 3 -7.61 6.22 -12.21
CA ALA A 3 -8.52 7.35 -11.98
C ALA A 3 -10.01 6.95 -11.99
N ALA A 4 -10.39 5.99 -12.84
CA ALA A 4 -11.74 5.42 -12.79
C ALA A 4 -11.95 4.65 -11.47
N THR A 5 -10.96 3.89 -11.00
CA THR A 5 -11.04 3.21 -9.70
C THR A 5 -11.20 4.20 -8.54
N ALA A 6 -10.47 5.32 -8.56
CA ALA A 6 -10.62 6.40 -7.58
C ALA A 6 -12.04 6.99 -7.58
N VAL A 7 -12.62 7.24 -8.76
CA VAL A 7 -14.03 7.64 -8.90
C VAL A 7 -14.99 6.57 -8.36
N GLY A 8 -14.70 5.29 -8.61
CA GLY A 8 -15.45 4.15 -8.09
C GLY A 8 -15.40 4.07 -6.55
N LEU A 9 -14.27 4.45 -5.95
CA LEU A 9 -14.08 4.52 -4.50
C LEU A 9 -14.59 5.81 -3.86
N GLY A 10 -14.98 6.81 -4.67
CA GLY A 10 -15.31 8.14 -4.15
C GLY A 10 -14.09 8.89 -3.62
N ALA A 11 -12.87 8.52 -4.04
CA ALA A 11 -11.63 9.19 -3.70
C ALA A 11 -11.40 10.40 -4.63
N VAL A 12 -12.26 11.40 -4.53
CA VAL A 12 -12.39 12.50 -5.50
C VAL A 12 -12.05 13.88 -4.93
N ALA A 13 -11.93 13.99 -3.60
CA ALA A 13 -11.52 15.21 -2.93
C ALA A 13 -10.01 15.22 -2.64
N PRO A 14 -9.36 16.40 -2.61
CA PRO A 14 -7.97 16.50 -2.21
C PRO A 14 -7.72 15.90 -0.83
N GLY A 15 -6.68 15.06 -0.71
CA GLY A 15 -6.37 14.31 0.51
C GLY A 15 -7.01 12.92 0.59
N ASP A 16 -7.99 12.61 -0.27
CA ASP A 16 -8.53 11.26 -0.36
C ASP A 16 -7.44 10.28 -0.80
N ALA A 17 -7.18 9.28 0.04
CA ALA A 17 -6.13 8.31 -0.20
C ALA A 17 -6.63 6.88 -0.04
N PHE A 18 -6.08 5.99 -0.86
CA PHE A 18 -6.29 4.55 -0.71
C PHE A 18 -5.03 3.78 -1.04
N LEU A 19 -4.88 2.63 -0.41
CA LEU A 19 -3.87 1.64 -0.76
C LEU A 19 -4.55 0.44 -1.42
N SER A 20 -4.23 0.21 -2.69
CA SER A 20 -4.59 -1.03 -3.37
C SER A 20 -3.53 -2.09 -3.10
N LEU A 21 -3.83 -3.03 -2.20
CA LEU A 21 -3.04 -4.24 -1.95
C LEU A 21 -3.45 -5.37 -2.91
N GLY A 22 -3.20 -5.16 -4.20
CA GLY A 22 -3.31 -6.19 -5.23
C GLY A 22 -2.01 -6.96 -5.44
N THR A 23 -1.89 -7.66 -6.57
CA THR A 23 -0.62 -8.28 -7.00
C THR A 23 0.53 -7.28 -6.91
N SER A 24 0.36 -6.12 -7.55
CA SER A 24 1.13 -4.90 -7.29
C SER A 24 0.43 -4.01 -6.26
N GLY A 25 1.20 -3.14 -5.62
CA GLY A 25 0.70 -2.13 -4.70
C GLY A 25 0.55 -0.78 -5.38
N VAL A 26 -0.53 -0.06 -5.08
CA VAL A 26 -0.68 1.35 -5.49
C VAL A 26 -1.13 2.17 -4.30
N LEU A 27 -0.28 3.10 -3.86
CA LEU A 27 -0.65 4.15 -2.91
C LEU A 27 -1.14 5.35 -3.72
N TRP A 28 -2.43 5.63 -3.63
CA TRP A 28 -3.08 6.73 -4.34
C TRP A 28 -3.35 7.89 -3.39
N VAL A 29 -3.22 9.12 -3.90
CA VAL A 29 -3.77 10.31 -3.24
C VAL A 29 -4.31 11.30 -4.27
N THR A 30 -5.53 11.78 -4.06
CA THR A 30 -6.14 12.85 -4.86
C THR A 30 -5.62 14.20 -4.38
N THR A 31 -5.37 15.11 -5.32
CA THR A 31 -4.70 16.40 -5.08
C THR A 31 -5.43 17.54 -5.79
N ASP A 32 -5.31 18.74 -5.24
CA ASP A 32 -5.89 19.98 -5.78
C ASP A 32 -5.01 20.67 -6.83
N ARG A 33 -3.80 20.15 -7.05
CA ARG A 33 -2.81 20.69 -7.97
C ARG A 33 -1.96 19.57 -8.54
N PHE A 34 -1.34 19.84 -9.68
CA PHE A 34 -0.32 18.97 -10.22
C PHE A 34 0.94 19.00 -9.33
N ALA A 35 1.27 17.87 -8.70
CA ALA A 35 2.39 17.73 -7.77
C ALA A 35 3.32 16.57 -8.18
N PRO A 36 4.22 16.74 -9.17
CA PRO A 36 5.08 15.66 -9.63
C PRO A 36 6.31 15.45 -8.74
N ASN A 37 6.78 14.20 -8.62
CA ASN A 37 8.11 13.88 -8.08
C ASN A 37 8.75 12.70 -8.86
N PRO A 38 9.16 12.93 -10.12
CA PRO A 38 9.73 11.88 -10.95
C PRO A 38 11.11 11.40 -10.46
N ALA A 39 11.83 12.23 -9.67
CA ALA A 39 13.11 11.86 -9.09
C ALA A 39 12.98 10.70 -8.09
N SER A 40 11.84 10.60 -7.39
CA SER A 40 11.47 9.45 -6.56
C SER A 40 10.48 8.52 -7.26
N ALA A 41 10.38 8.57 -8.59
CA ALA A 41 9.49 7.74 -9.40
C ALA A 41 8.01 7.79 -8.97
N VAL A 42 7.56 8.92 -8.44
CA VAL A 42 6.15 9.19 -8.17
C VAL A 42 5.48 9.56 -9.48
N HIS A 43 4.36 8.90 -9.78
CA HIS A 43 3.51 9.29 -10.89
C HIS A 43 2.56 10.41 -10.46
N ALA A 44 2.40 11.43 -11.29
CA ALA A 44 1.39 12.46 -11.12
C ALA A 44 0.65 12.67 -12.45
N PHE A 45 -0.68 12.62 -12.41
CA PHE A 45 -1.52 12.79 -13.60
C PHE A 45 -2.78 13.59 -13.27
N ALA A 46 -3.48 14.04 -14.31
CA ALA A 46 -4.83 14.60 -14.15
C ALA A 46 -5.78 13.53 -13.62
N HIS A 47 -6.70 13.92 -12.75
CA HIS A 47 -7.81 13.07 -12.33
C HIS A 47 -8.86 13.01 -13.44
N ALA A 48 -9.84 12.12 -13.32
CA ALA A 48 -11.00 12.04 -14.21
C ALA A 48 -12.01 13.20 -14.00
N LEU A 49 -11.76 14.10 -13.05
CA LEU A 49 -12.67 15.20 -12.71
C LEU A 49 -11.97 16.56 -12.98
N PRO A 50 -12.72 17.60 -13.37
CA PRO A 50 -12.13 18.91 -13.63
C PRO A 50 -11.46 19.50 -12.39
N GLY A 51 -10.32 20.16 -12.59
CA GLY A 51 -9.60 20.87 -11.53
C GLY A 51 -9.00 19.97 -10.45
N THR A 52 -8.85 18.67 -10.71
CA THR A 52 -8.22 17.73 -9.78
C THR A 52 -7.13 16.90 -10.45
N TRP A 53 -6.16 16.50 -9.64
CA TRP A 53 -5.02 15.67 -10.03
C TRP A 53 -4.89 14.53 -9.05
N HIS A 54 -3.96 13.62 -9.31
CA HIS A 54 -3.60 12.61 -8.34
C HIS A 54 -2.11 12.29 -8.41
N GLN A 55 -1.60 11.73 -7.32
CA GLN A 55 -0.30 11.07 -7.30
C GLN A 55 -0.47 9.58 -7.06
N MET A 56 0.52 8.81 -7.51
CA MET A 56 0.61 7.39 -7.22
C MET A 56 2.05 7.00 -6.90
N GLY A 57 2.20 6.34 -5.77
CA GLY A 57 3.32 5.46 -5.49
C GLY A 57 2.99 4.05 -5.99
N VAL A 58 3.93 3.41 -6.70
CA VAL A 58 3.74 2.09 -7.28
C VAL A 58 4.76 1.12 -6.71
N MET A 59 4.26 0.00 -6.19
CA MET A 59 5.05 -1.13 -5.71
C MET A 59 4.86 -2.31 -6.66
N LEU A 60 5.96 -2.83 -7.20
CA LEU A 60 5.88 -3.94 -8.18
C LEU A 60 5.49 -5.27 -7.55
N SER A 61 5.68 -5.42 -6.24
CA SER A 61 5.24 -6.59 -5.47
C SER A 61 4.61 -6.16 -4.15
N ALA A 62 3.33 -6.51 -3.97
CA ALA A 62 2.57 -6.26 -2.74
C ALA A 62 1.95 -7.56 -2.22
N ALA A 63 0.68 -7.85 -2.54
CA ALA A 63 0.09 -9.14 -2.20
C ALA A 63 0.79 -10.30 -2.95
N SER A 64 1.46 -10.02 -4.08
CA SER A 64 2.31 -11.01 -4.76
C SER A 64 3.50 -11.45 -3.91
N SER A 65 3.99 -10.64 -2.97
CA SER A 65 5.05 -11.05 -2.04
C SER A 65 4.57 -12.14 -1.09
N LEU A 66 3.35 -12.01 -0.56
CA LEU A 66 2.72 -13.06 0.24
C LEU A 66 2.40 -14.30 -0.62
N ALA A 67 1.92 -14.11 -1.85
CA ALA A 67 1.65 -15.23 -2.76
C ALA A 67 2.93 -15.99 -3.15
N TRP A 68 4.04 -15.28 -3.37
CA TRP A 68 5.35 -15.88 -3.60
C TRP A 68 5.80 -16.68 -2.38
N TRP A 69 5.71 -16.08 -1.17
CA TRP A 69 6.09 -16.76 0.05
C TRP A 69 5.22 -17.99 0.35
N ALA A 70 3.92 -17.91 0.07
CA ALA A 70 3.00 -19.05 0.10
C ALA A 70 3.50 -20.21 -0.79
N GLY A 71 3.91 -19.91 -2.03
CA GLY A 71 4.50 -20.89 -2.94
C GLY A 71 5.80 -21.50 -2.41
N VAL A 72 6.72 -20.67 -1.89
CA VAL A 72 8.02 -21.13 -1.36
C VAL A 72 7.86 -21.98 -0.10
N SER A 73 6.92 -21.61 0.79
CA SER A 73 6.67 -22.30 2.06
C SER A 73 5.76 -23.53 1.92
N GLY A 74 5.16 -23.77 0.75
CA GLY A 74 4.25 -24.88 0.49
C GLY A 74 2.91 -24.77 1.23
N ARG A 75 2.45 -23.55 1.54
CA ARG A 75 1.22 -23.28 2.29
C ARG A 75 0.35 -22.26 1.56
N GLY A 76 -0.97 -22.30 1.76
CA GLY A 76 -1.85 -21.26 1.22
C GLY A 76 -1.63 -19.93 1.92
N ALA A 77 -1.78 -18.80 1.20
CA ALA A 77 -1.66 -17.46 1.79
C ALA A 77 -2.64 -17.26 2.97
N GLY A 78 -3.85 -17.80 2.88
CA GLY A 78 -4.83 -17.78 3.98
C GLY A 78 -4.34 -18.57 5.21
N ASP A 79 -3.71 -19.72 5.00
CA ASP A 79 -3.16 -20.53 6.11
C ASP A 79 -1.99 -19.83 6.79
N LEU A 80 -1.13 -19.17 6.00
CA LEU A 80 -0.03 -18.38 6.53
C LEU A 80 -0.51 -17.20 7.37
N LEU A 81 -1.56 -16.51 6.91
CA LEU A 81 -2.18 -15.42 7.67
C LEU A 81 -2.84 -15.95 8.95
N ALA A 82 -3.53 -17.10 8.88
CA ALA A 82 -4.15 -17.72 10.05
C ALA A 82 -3.10 -18.18 11.08
N GLU A 83 -1.92 -18.63 10.64
CA GLU A 83 -0.80 -19.02 11.51
C GLU A 83 -0.25 -17.84 12.33
N LEU A 84 -0.37 -16.61 11.83
CA LEU A 84 0.02 -15.40 12.58
C LEU A 84 -0.97 -15.02 13.69
N GLY A 85 -2.22 -15.49 13.60
CA GLY A 85 -3.32 -14.99 14.44
C GLY A 85 -3.53 -13.48 14.29
N ASP A 86 -3.88 -12.83 15.39
CA ASP A 86 -4.20 -11.39 15.44
C ASP A 86 -3.11 -10.54 16.13
N ASP A 87 -1.93 -11.11 16.41
CA ASP A 87 -0.87 -10.40 17.13
C ASP A 87 -0.21 -9.32 16.26
N PRO A 88 -0.34 -8.01 16.57
CA PRO A 88 0.27 -6.96 15.77
C PRO A 88 1.73 -6.68 16.14
N THR A 89 2.33 -7.44 17.09
CA THR A 89 3.68 -7.19 17.58
C THR A 89 4.71 -7.27 16.44
N PRO A 90 5.58 -6.25 16.26
CA PRO A 90 6.60 -6.28 15.23
C PRO A 90 7.55 -7.48 15.38
N GLY A 91 7.87 -8.14 14.28
CA GLY A 91 8.83 -9.25 14.25
C GLY A 91 10.28 -8.79 14.42
N THR A 92 11.22 -9.74 14.29
CA THR A 92 12.66 -9.45 14.28
C THR A 92 13.23 -9.50 12.85
N VAL A 93 12.81 -10.48 12.06
CA VAL A 93 13.22 -10.68 10.65
C VAL A 93 12.76 -9.50 9.78
N LEU A 94 13.59 -9.10 8.81
CA LEU A 94 13.26 -8.09 7.82
C LEU A 94 13.10 -8.71 6.44
N PHE A 95 12.18 -8.18 5.64
CA PHE A 95 11.98 -8.58 4.25
C PHE A 95 11.94 -7.38 3.32
N LEU A 96 12.80 -7.36 2.31
CA LEU A 96 12.75 -6.41 1.20
C LEU A 96 11.86 -7.00 0.09
N PRO A 97 10.73 -6.37 -0.30
CA PRO A 97 9.73 -7.02 -1.15
C PRO A 97 10.01 -6.98 -2.66
N TYR A 98 11.20 -6.60 -3.09
CA TYR A 98 11.52 -6.28 -4.50
C TYR A 98 11.74 -7.51 -5.39
N LEU A 99 10.81 -8.47 -5.40
CA LEU A 99 10.92 -9.73 -6.15
C LEU A 99 11.17 -9.52 -7.64
N THR A 100 10.61 -8.45 -8.22
CA THR A 100 10.64 -8.14 -9.65
C THR A 100 11.31 -6.79 -9.94
N GLY A 101 12.19 -6.34 -9.05
CA GLY A 101 12.67 -4.96 -9.01
C GLY A 101 11.71 -4.07 -8.23
N GLU A 102 11.91 -2.74 -8.32
CA GLU A 102 10.98 -1.79 -7.72
C GLU A 102 10.80 -0.51 -8.56
N ARG A 103 9.60 0.07 -8.49
CA ARG A 103 9.26 1.33 -9.15
C ARG A 103 9.45 2.52 -8.22
N THR A 104 8.60 2.69 -7.21
CA THR A 104 8.67 3.84 -6.29
C THR A 104 9.26 3.36 -4.96
N PRO A 105 10.32 4.01 -4.42
CA PRO A 105 11.00 5.19 -4.93
C PRO A 105 12.22 4.91 -5.83
N ALA A 106 12.67 3.66 -5.91
CA ALA A 106 14.01 3.32 -6.42
C ALA A 106 14.17 3.34 -7.96
N ASN A 107 13.09 3.11 -8.70
CA ASN A 107 13.05 2.90 -10.15
C ASN A 107 14.19 1.99 -10.67
N ASP A 108 14.36 0.85 -10.02
CA ASP A 108 15.49 -0.04 -10.24
C ASP A 108 14.97 -1.46 -10.56
N PRO A 109 15.04 -1.90 -11.83
CA PRO A 109 14.63 -3.24 -12.23
C PRO A 109 15.60 -4.33 -11.77
N ALA A 110 16.79 -3.92 -11.29
CA ALA A 110 17.83 -4.83 -10.85
C ALA A 110 17.68 -5.24 -9.36
N LEU A 111 16.89 -4.52 -8.57
CA LEU A 111 16.65 -4.90 -7.18
C LEU A 111 16.00 -6.28 -7.06
N ARG A 112 16.34 -6.99 -5.99
CA ARG A 112 15.79 -8.31 -5.66
C ARG A 112 15.38 -8.36 -4.21
N ALA A 113 14.45 -9.27 -3.90
CA ALA A 113 13.99 -9.47 -2.54
C ALA A 113 15.10 -10.02 -1.64
N VAL A 114 15.03 -9.68 -0.36
CA VAL A 114 16.01 -10.09 0.66
C VAL A 114 15.27 -10.44 1.94
N PHE A 115 15.55 -11.60 2.53
CA PHE A 115 15.31 -11.83 3.96
C PHE A 115 16.59 -11.54 4.73
N ALA A 116 16.50 -10.77 5.82
CA ALA A 116 17.63 -10.41 6.65
C ALA A 116 17.30 -10.60 8.14
N GLY A 117 18.33 -10.89 8.94
CA GLY A 117 18.18 -11.12 10.38
C GLY A 117 17.58 -12.48 10.74
N LEU A 118 17.79 -13.51 9.90
CA LEU A 118 17.37 -14.88 10.22
C LEU A 118 18.29 -15.50 11.28
N GLY A 119 17.67 -16.13 12.27
CA GLY A 119 18.31 -16.94 13.33
C GLY A 119 17.71 -18.35 13.39
N ALA A 120 18.22 -19.19 14.28
CA ALA A 120 17.73 -20.57 14.45
C ALA A 120 16.28 -20.62 14.96
N GLU A 121 15.83 -19.55 15.61
CA GLU A 121 14.48 -19.31 16.10
C GLU A 121 13.51 -18.78 15.02
N SER A 122 14.02 -18.38 13.86
CA SER A 122 13.18 -17.87 12.77
C SER A 122 12.36 -19.00 12.16
N ASP A 123 11.07 -18.99 12.42
CA ASP A 123 10.13 -19.95 11.86
C ASP A 123 9.32 -19.36 10.68
N ARG A 124 8.41 -20.17 10.13
CA ARG A 124 7.55 -19.76 9.03
C ARG A 124 6.66 -18.57 9.41
N ALA A 125 6.19 -18.49 10.65
CA ALA A 125 5.37 -17.38 11.13
C ALA A 125 6.20 -16.08 11.15
N ALA A 126 7.41 -16.10 11.68
CA ALA A 126 8.34 -14.97 11.67
C ALA A 126 8.64 -14.47 10.24
N MET A 127 8.87 -15.39 9.31
CA MET A 127 9.09 -15.05 7.90
C MET A 127 7.82 -14.48 7.23
N THR A 128 6.65 -15.04 7.54
CA THR A 128 5.36 -14.53 7.03
C THR A 128 5.10 -13.12 7.52
N ARG A 129 5.32 -12.87 8.82
CA ARG A 129 5.22 -11.54 9.41
C ARG A 129 6.17 -10.55 8.73
N ALA A 130 7.43 -10.95 8.53
CA ALA A 130 8.40 -10.13 7.83
C ALA A 130 7.93 -9.75 6.42
N VAL A 131 7.26 -10.66 5.69
CA VAL A 131 6.68 -10.34 4.36
C VAL A 131 5.61 -9.25 4.45
N LEU A 132 4.68 -9.33 5.40
CA LEU A 132 3.63 -8.32 5.58
C LEU A 132 4.24 -6.96 5.96
N GLU A 133 5.15 -6.96 6.93
CA GLU A 133 5.84 -5.75 7.40
C GLU A 133 6.74 -5.15 6.32
N GLY A 134 7.41 -5.98 5.52
CA GLY A 134 8.27 -5.54 4.42
C GLY A 134 7.49 -4.81 3.33
N VAL A 135 6.30 -5.30 2.99
CA VAL A 135 5.37 -4.60 2.08
C VAL A 135 4.93 -3.27 2.69
N GLY A 136 4.59 -3.23 3.98
CA GLY A 136 4.19 -1.97 4.61
C GLY A 136 5.33 -0.96 4.79
N HIS A 137 6.59 -1.42 4.94
CA HIS A 137 7.76 -0.55 4.84
C HIS A 137 7.93 0.04 3.42
N ALA A 138 7.62 -0.72 2.37
CA ALA A 138 7.59 -0.19 1.02
C ALA A 138 6.45 0.84 0.83
N VAL A 139 5.28 0.62 1.45
CA VAL A 139 4.19 1.63 1.46
C VAL A 139 4.64 2.90 2.17
N LEU A 140 5.36 2.78 3.29
CA LEU A 140 5.93 3.90 4.03
C LEU A 140 6.92 4.71 3.17
N ASP A 141 7.79 4.05 2.41
CA ASP A 141 8.66 4.70 1.42
C ASP A 141 7.86 5.44 0.34
N ASN A 142 6.76 4.84 -0.13
CA ASN A 142 5.87 5.48 -1.10
C ASN A 142 5.22 6.72 -0.49
N ARG A 143 4.71 6.64 0.74
CA ARG A 143 4.13 7.77 1.47
C ARG A 143 5.15 8.90 1.62
N ASP A 144 6.38 8.59 2.02
CA ASP A 144 7.45 9.58 2.16
C ASP A 144 7.82 10.24 0.81
N ALA A 145 7.81 9.47 -0.29
CA ALA A 145 8.03 10.00 -1.64
C ALA A 145 6.91 10.95 -2.10
N LEU A 146 5.65 10.68 -1.73
CA LEU A 146 4.51 11.57 -1.94
C LEU A 146 4.60 12.82 -1.06
N ALA A 147 5.04 12.67 0.19
CA ALA A 147 5.25 13.79 1.12
C ALA A 147 6.33 14.75 0.64
N ALA A 148 7.42 14.24 0.07
CA ALA A 148 8.46 15.05 -0.56
C ALA A 148 7.95 15.87 -1.75
N ALA A 149 6.82 15.47 -2.36
CA ALA A 149 6.14 16.20 -3.42
C ALA A 149 5.07 17.19 -2.89
N GLY A 150 4.97 17.35 -1.56
CA GLY A 150 4.06 18.30 -0.91
C GLY A 150 2.66 17.75 -0.62
N THR A 151 2.51 16.42 -0.50
CA THR A 151 1.22 15.78 -0.19
C THR A 151 1.25 15.04 1.14
N THR A 152 0.28 15.31 2.00
CA THR A 152 0.11 14.61 3.27
C THR A 152 -1.11 13.70 3.20
N ILE A 153 -0.97 12.47 3.69
CA ILE A 153 -2.06 11.52 3.83
C ILE A 153 -2.42 11.48 5.32
N ALA A 154 -3.68 11.80 5.65
CA ALA A 154 -4.17 11.82 7.03
C ALA A 154 -4.74 10.47 7.48
N GLU A 155 -5.28 9.70 6.54
CA GLU A 155 -5.90 8.39 6.71
C GLU A 155 -5.93 7.69 5.34
N LEU A 156 -6.12 6.38 5.30
CA LEU A 156 -6.23 5.66 4.04
C LEU A 156 -7.30 4.56 4.07
N ASP A 157 -7.99 4.38 2.95
CA ASP A 157 -8.86 3.22 2.74
C ASP A 157 -8.07 2.07 2.07
N LEU A 158 -8.24 0.85 2.56
CA LEU A 158 -7.51 -0.34 2.11
C LEU A 158 -8.40 -1.18 1.18
N VAL A 159 -7.91 -1.44 -0.02
CA VAL A 159 -8.61 -2.21 -1.05
C VAL A 159 -7.72 -3.29 -1.65
N GLY A 160 -8.28 -4.19 -2.45
CA GLY A 160 -7.55 -5.31 -3.05
C GLY A 160 -7.48 -6.55 -2.15
N GLY A 161 -6.90 -7.65 -2.63
CA GLY A 161 -6.94 -8.94 -1.93
C GLY A 161 -6.31 -8.90 -0.53
N GLY A 162 -5.27 -8.09 -0.32
CA GLY A 162 -4.64 -7.91 0.99
C GLY A 162 -5.51 -7.20 2.02
N SER A 163 -6.53 -6.44 1.60
CA SER A 163 -7.41 -5.69 2.53
C SER A 163 -8.31 -6.56 3.40
N ARG A 164 -8.37 -7.87 3.10
CA ARG A 164 -9.14 -8.85 3.88
C ARG A 164 -8.48 -9.19 5.22
N SER A 165 -7.17 -8.97 5.35
CA SER A 165 -6.43 -9.25 6.59
C SER A 165 -6.52 -8.06 7.55
N ALA A 166 -7.22 -8.25 8.68
CA ALA A 166 -7.27 -7.27 9.76
C ALA A 166 -5.88 -7.02 10.36
N LEU A 167 -5.11 -8.09 10.58
CA LEU A 167 -3.72 -7.99 11.04
C LEU A 167 -2.86 -7.11 10.11
N TRP A 168 -2.95 -7.33 8.78
CA TRP A 168 -2.16 -6.53 7.85
C TRP A 168 -2.57 -5.06 7.84
N ALA A 169 -3.88 -4.78 7.97
CA ALA A 169 -4.37 -3.42 8.12
C ALA A 169 -3.83 -2.75 9.40
N GLN A 170 -3.74 -3.48 10.52
CA GLN A 170 -3.16 -2.97 11.77
C GLN A 170 -1.65 -2.71 11.64
N ILE A 171 -0.90 -3.63 11.02
CA ILE A 171 0.54 -3.44 10.74
C ILE A 171 0.76 -2.16 9.91
N LEU A 172 -0.05 -1.95 8.88
CA LEU A 172 0.02 -0.75 8.05
C LEU A 172 -0.31 0.51 8.85
N ALA A 173 -1.33 0.48 9.71
CA ALA A 173 -1.67 1.62 10.56
C ALA A 173 -0.50 2.00 11.48
N ASP A 174 0.11 1.01 12.12
CA ASP A 174 1.25 1.21 13.02
C ASP A 174 2.49 1.72 12.27
N GLN A 175 2.79 1.18 11.08
CA GLN A 175 3.94 1.62 10.27
C GLN A 175 3.76 3.01 9.65
N LEU A 176 2.54 3.32 9.19
CA LEU A 176 2.23 4.59 8.53
C LEU A 176 1.84 5.69 9.51
N GLU A 177 1.67 5.36 10.79
CA GLU A 177 1.30 6.30 11.85
C GLU A 177 0.02 7.10 11.53
N ILE A 178 -0.90 6.49 10.78
CA ILE A 178 -2.19 7.05 10.38
C ILE A 178 -3.28 5.98 10.43
N PRO A 179 -4.56 6.37 10.59
CA PRO A 179 -5.67 5.42 10.50
C PRO A 179 -5.73 4.72 9.14
N VAL A 180 -5.98 3.41 9.18
CA VAL A 180 -6.21 2.55 8.02
C VAL A 180 -7.59 1.94 8.11
N HIS A 181 -8.38 2.02 7.06
CA HIS A 181 -9.77 1.57 7.07
C HIS A 181 -10.00 0.44 6.08
N ARG A 182 -10.64 -0.63 6.52
CA ARG A 182 -11.18 -1.64 5.60
C ARG A 182 -12.56 -1.17 5.14
N VAL A 183 -12.88 -1.40 3.87
CA VAL A 183 -14.16 -1.01 3.25
C VAL A 183 -14.91 -2.22 2.73
N GLU A 184 -16.23 -2.11 2.56
CA GLU A 184 -17.06 -3.19 1.98
C GLU A 184 -16.56 -3.63 0.59
N GLU A 185 -16.52 -4.94 0.37
CA GLU A 185 -16.22 -5.53 -0.94
C GLU A 185 -17.40 -5.32 -1.92
N GLY A 186 -17.10 -5.12 -3.21
CA GLY A 186 -18.11 -5.02 -4.27
C GLY A 186 -18.48 -3.60 -4.73
N SER A 187 -18.16 -2.58 -3.95
CA SER A 187 -18.34 -1.15 -4.30
C SER A 187 -17.05 -0.48 -4.79
N VAL A 188 -16.17 -1.25 -5.44
CA VAL A 188 -14.81 -0.82 -5.75
C VAL A 188 -14.42 -1.22 -7.18
N GLY A 189 -13.71 -0.34 -7.89
CA GLY A 189 -13.09 -0.69 -9.17
C GLY A 189 -13.44 0.22 -10.36
N ALA A 190 -12.66 0.07 -11.42
CA ALA A 190 -12.70 0.94 -12.60
C ALA A 190 -14.05 0.91 -13.34
N ALA A 191 -14.74 -0.23 -13.38
CA ALA A 191 -16.03 -0.38 -14.04
C ALA A 191 -17.13 0.47 -13.36
N LEU A 192 -17.22 0.42 -12.03
CA LEU A 192 -18.12 1.27 -11.27
C LEU A 192 -17.78 2.75 -11.47
N GLY A 193 -16.48 3.08 -11.48
CA GLY A 193 -16.01 4.42 -11.81
C GLY A 193 -16.45 4.92 -13.18
N ALA A 194 -16.33 4.08 -14.20
CA ALA A 194 -16.78 4.40 -15.56
C ALA A 194 -18.30 4.62 -15.62
N ALA A 195 -19.08 3.79 -14.92
CA ALA A 195 -20.54 3.99 -14.81
C ALA A 195 -20.90 5.30 -14.12
N ARG A 196 -20.18 5.65 -13.03
CA ARG A 196 -20.33 6.94 -12.33
C ARG A 196 -19.99 8.13 -13.22
N LEU A 197 -18.90 8.06 -13.99
CA LEU A 197 -18.53 9.10 -14.96
C LEU A 197 -19.60 9.26 -16.05
N GLY A 198 -20.14 8.15 -16.57
CA GLY A 198 -21.24 8.17 -17.53
C GLY A 198 -22.49 8.84 -16.94
N ARG A 199 -22.85 8.52 -15.70
CA ARG A 199 -23.96 9.17 -14.98
C ARG A 199 -23.72 10.67 -14.81
N LEU A 200 -22.54 11.09 -14.37
CA LEU A 200 -22.18 12.51 -14.23
C LEU A 200 -22.35 13.26 -15.55
N ALA A 201 -21.83 12.71 -16.65
CA ALA A 201 -21.93 13.32 -17.96
C ALA A 201 -23.38 13.38 -18.48
N ALA A 202 -24.19 12.36 -18.22
CA ALA A 202 -25.57 12.28 -18.71
C ALA A 202 -26.56 13.16 -17.91
N THR A 203 -26.30 13.37 -16.61
CA THR A 203 -27.27 13.99 -15.70
C THR A 203 -26.87 15.36 -15.19
N GLY A 204 -25.56 15.69 -15.19
CA GLY A 204 -25.05 16.90 -14.55
C GLY A 204 -25.17 16.91 -13.02
N GLU A 205 -25.43 15.75 -12.39
CA GLU A 205 -25.52 15.65 -10.93
C GLU A 205 -24.21 16.06 -10.23
N PRO A 206 -24.27 16.58 -8.99
CA PRO A 206 -23.07 16.91 -8.23
C PRO A 206 -22.16 15.70 -8.04
N VAL A 207 -20.85 15.88 -8.22
CA VAL A 207 -19.83 14.83 -8.04
C VAL A 207 -19.99 14.10 -6.71
N ALA A 208 -20.19 14.84 -5.61
CA ALA A 208 -20.34 14.27 -4.27
C ALA A 208 -21.58 13.35 -4.13
N ALA A 209 -22.62 13.54 -4.94
CA ALA A 209 -23.82 12.71 -4.93
C ALA A 209 -23.64 11.39 -5.71
N VAL A 210 -22.75 11.37 -6.69
CA VAL A 210 -22.51 10.21 -7.57
C VAL A 210 -21.29 9.40 -7.11
N CYS A 211 -20.21 10.08 -6.74
CA CYS A 211 -18.93 9.51 -6.35
C CYS A 211 -18.87 9.31 -4.83
N THR A 212 -19.79 8.52 -4.28
CA THR A 212 -19.84 8.25 -2.85
C THR A 212 -18.79 7.22 -2.42
N ARG A 213 -18.24 7.40 -1.23
CA ARG A 213 -17.31 6.44 -0.62
C ARG A 213 -18.04 5.17 -0.18
N PRO A 214 -17.38 4.00 -0.27
CA PRO A 214 -17.91 2.77 0.31
C PRO A 214 -17.94 2.87 1.85
N ARG A 215 -18.78 2.05 2.48
CA ARG A 215 -18.85 2.00 3.94
C ARG A 215 -17.56 1.38 4.48
N ARG A 216 -16.98 2.03 5.49
CA ARG A 216 -15.88 1.45 6.29
C ARG A 216 -16.46 0.37 7.20
N ILE A 217 -15.87 -0.82 7.15
CA ILE A 217 -16.28 -1.97 7.96
C ILE A 217 -15.42 -2.09 9.23
N ASP A 218 -14.15 -1.69 9.16
CA ASP A 218 -13.23 -1.66 10.29
C ASP A 218 -12.28 -0.46 10.16
N SER A 219 -11.79 0.03 11.29
CA SER A 219 -10.80 1.11 11.37
C SER A 219 -9.69 0.73 12.35
N PHE A 220 -8.45 0.78 11.87
CA PHE A 220 -7.26 0.43 12.63
C PHE A 220 -6.50 1.71 12.92
N HIS A 221 -6.21 1.95 14.18
CA HIS A 221 -5.51 3.14 14.63
C HIS A 221 -4.07 2.78 15.02
N PRO A 222 -3.11 3.67 14.76
CA PRO A 222 -1.73 3.44 15.14
C PRO A 222 -1.58 3.35 16.65
N ASP A 223 -0.80 2.38 17.11
CA ASP A 223 -0.30 2.30 18.47
C ASP A 223 1.08 2.94 18.57
N ALA A 224 1.26 3.86 19.52
CA ALA A 224 2.48 4.64 19.64
C ALA A 224 3.74 3.80 19.94
N ALA A 225 3.60 2.71 20.70
CA ALA A 225 4.72 1.84 21.03
C ALA A 225 5.12 0.99 19.82
N ARG A 226 4.14 0.40 19.11
CA ARG A 226 4.43 -0.37 17.89
C ARG A 226 4.93 0.52 16.75
N ALA A 227 4.41 1.73 16.60
CA ALA A 227 4.90 2.72 15.66
C ALA A 227 6.38 3.09 15.90
N ALA A 228 6.77 3.30 17.17
CA ALA A 228 8.17 3.56 17.51
C ALA A 228 9.10 2.41 17.11
N LEU A 229 8.70 1.17 17.39
CA LEU A 229 9.44 -0.02 16.97
C LEU A 229 9.53 -0.12 15.44
N HIS A 230 8.43 0.13 14.72
CA HIS A 230 8.43 0.13 13.26
C HIS A 230 9.32 1.21 12.66
N ARG A 231 9.42 2.40 13.27
CA ARG A 231 10.36 3.45 12.82
C ARG A 231 11.81 2.97 12.88
N GLU A 232 12.22 2.36 14.00
CA GLU A 232 13.57 1.79 14.14
C GLU A 232 13.84 0.69 13.10
N ARG A 233 12.87 -0.22 12.94
CA ARG A 233 12.94 -1.30 11.96
C ARG A 233 12.99 -0.79 10.52
N HIS A 234 12.25 0.28 10.21
CA HIS A 234 12.25 0.88 8.89
C HIS A 234 13.62 1.47 8.51
N LEU A 235 14.32 2.09 9.48
CA LEU A 235 15.69 2.57 9.27
C LEU A 235 16.66 1.43 8.95
N ALA A 236 16.52 0.28 9.61
CA ALA A 236 17.29 -0.92 9.29
C ALA A 236 16.90 -1.50 7.92
N TRP A 237 15.60 -1.57 7.62
CA TRP A 237 15.06 -2.06 6.36
C TRP A 237 15.55 -1.25 5.16
N ARG A 238 15.61 0.09 5.26
CA ARG A 238 16.14 0.96 4.17
C ARG A 238 17.60 0.66 3.81
N ARG A 239 18.39 0.10 4.73
CA ARG A 239 19.77 -0.32 4.46
C ARG A 239 19.86 -1.60 3.62
N LEU A 240 18.77 -2.36 3.50
CA LEU A 240 18.74 -3.59 2.70
C LEU A 240 18.79 -3.31 1.20
N ALA A 241 18.22 -2.21 0.72
CA ALA A 241 18.17 -1.93 -0.72
C ALA A 241 19.56 -1.64 -1.33
N PRO A 242 20.43 -0.78 -0.75
CA PRO A 242 21.81 -0.65 -1.19
C PRO A 242 22.57 -1.98 -1.15
N PHE A 243 22.43 -2.75 -0.07
CA PHE A 243 23.06 -4.06 0.08
C PHE A 243 22.61 -5.06 -0.99
N ALA A 244 21.32 -5.12 -1.30
CA ALA A 244 20.77 -5.97 -2.35
C ALA A 244 21.32 -5.63 -3.74
N LYS A 245 21.65 -4.34 -3.97
CA LYS A 245 22.25 -3.87 -5.21
C LYS A 245 23.72 -4.27 -5.32
N GLU A 246 24.49 -4.13 -4.24
CA GLU A 246 25.92 -4.49 -4.17
C GLU A 246 26.16 -5.99 -4.41
N ILE A 247 25.33 -6.89 -3.87
CA ILE A 247 25.53 -8.34 -4.06
C ILE A 247 25.31 -8.77 -5.52
N ARG A 248 24.57 -7.99 -6.30
CA ARG A 248 24.25 -8.33 -7.68
C ARG A 248 25.31 -7.88 -8.69
N SER A 249 26.13 -6.86 -8.35
CA SER A 249 27.22 -6.36 -9.19
C SER A 249 28.44 -7.25 -9.13
#